data_AF-A0A4R4Q5B1-F1
#
_entry.id   AF-A0A4R4Q5B1-F1
#
_cell.length_a   1.000
_cell.length_b   1.000
_cell.length_c   1.000
_cell.angle_alpha   90.00
_cell.angle_beta   90.00
_cell.angle_gamma   90.00
#
_symmetry.space_group_name_H-M   'P 1'
#
loop_
_entity.id
_entity.type
_entity.pdbx_description
1 polymer ?
#
loop_
_entity_poly.entity_id
_entity_poly.type
_entity_poly.pdbx_seq_one_letter_code
_entity_poly.pdbx_strand_id
1 'polypeptide(L)'
;MTGGAGSSGPVSDDHAPEPPGWSCGSCGEDWPCATKRSRLLQEYGDRATLSVYLGSCLAAASEDLRSVSVTSLQDRFIGWLPRGPRNA
;
A
#
# COMPACT_ATOMS: atom_id res chain seq x y z
N MET A 1 -16.45 -37.82 -5.66
CA MET A 1 -15.27 -37.11 -5.12
C MET A 1 -15.28 -35.68 -5.66
N THR A 2 -16.02 -34.80 -4.98
CA THR A 2 -16.16 -33.37 -5.31
C THR A 2 -15.13 -32.59 -4.50
N GLY A 3 -14.09 -32.09 -5.18
CA GLY A 3 -13.05 -31.27 -4.57
C GLY A 3 -13.35 -29.78 -4.70
N GLY A 4 -13.38 -29.09 -3.55
CA GLY A 4 -12.90 -27.72 -3.39
C GLY A 4 -13.65 -26.61 -4.11
N ALA A 5 -14.77 -26.16 -3.54
CA ALA A 5 -15.12 -24.75 -3.65
C ALA A 5 -14.05 -23.95 -2.90
N GLY A 6 -13.17 -23.28 -3.64
CA GLY A 6 -12.31 -22.25 -3.07
C GLY A 6 -13.22 -21.20 -2.45
N SER A 7 -13.19 -21.09 -1.12
CA SER A 7 -13.79 -19.97 -0.43
C SER A 7 -12.96 -18.73 -0.76
N SER A 8 -13.18 -18.17 -1.94
CA SER A 8 -12.92 -16.75 -2.18
C SER A 8 -13.96 -16.02 -1.33
N GLY A 9 -13.60 -15.71 -0.09
CA GLY A 9 -14.33 -14.71 0.69
C GLY A 9 -14.45 -13.42 -0.12
N PRO A 10 -15.37 -12.50 0.24
CA PRO A 10 -15.52 -11.25 -0.49
C PRO A 10 -14.15 -10.60 -0.57
N VAL A 11 -13.61 -10.49 -1.78
CA VAL A 11 -12.38 -9.75 -2.02
C VAL A 11 -12.66 -8.35 -1.49
N SER A 12 -12.01 -8.00 -0.38
CA SER A 12 -12.08 -6.64 0.15
C SER A 12 -11.46 -5.76 -0.93
N ASP A 13 -12.31 -5.26 -1.81
CA ASP A 13 -11.94 -4.43 -2.95
C ASP A 13 -11.16 -3.18 -2.50
N ASP A 14 -11.21 -2.86 -1.20
CA ASP A 14 -10.42 -1.79 -0.59
C ASP A 14 -8.90 -1.96 -0.70
N HIS A 15 -8.36 -3.14 -1.06
CA HIS A 15 -6.90 -3.39 -1.12
C HIS A 15 -6.17 -2.91 0.15
N ALA A 16 -6.75 -3.19 1.31
CA ALA A 16 -6.23 -2.78 2.61
C ALA A 16 -4.87 -3.44 2.91
N PRO A 17 -3.98 -2.76 3.65
CA PRO A 17 -2.76 -3.39 4.18
C PRO A 17 -3.12 -4.45 5.21
N GLU A 18 -2.38 -5.56 5.21
CA GLU A 18 -2.51 -6.66 6.16
C GLU A 18 -1.22 -6.76 7.01
N PRO A 19 -1.20 -6.12 8.20
CA PRO A 19 -0.12 -6.29 9.15
C PRO A 19 -0.09 -7.73 9.72
N PRO A 20 1.09 -8.25 10.14
CA PRO A 20 2.40 -7.58 10.14
C PRO A 20 3.17 -7.72 8.82
N GLY A 21 2.65 -8.48 7.85
CA GLY A 21 3.32 -8.69 6.56
C GLY A 21 3.28 -7.47 5.63
N TRP A 22 2.37 -6.53 5.91
CA TRP A 22 2.07 -5.38 5.04
C TRP A 22 1.78 -5.81 3.60
N SER A 23 1.18 -6.98 3.41
CA SER A 23 0.66 -7.45 2.13
C SER A 23 -0.71 -6.83 1.87
N CYS A 24 -1.10 -6.73 0.61
CA CYS A 24 -2.44 -6.34 0.23
C CYS A 24 -3.38 -7.52 0.46
N GLY A 25 -4.38 -7.40 1.32
CA GLY A 25 -5.33 -8.49 1.62
C GLY A 25 -6.19 -8.95 0.43
N SER A 26 -6.19 -8.21 -0.68
CA SER A 26 -6.92 -8.54 -1.91
C SER A 26 -6.00 -9.08 -3.02
N CYS A 27 -4.84 -8.44 -3.24
CA CYS A 27 -3.90 -8.88 -4.27
C CYS A 27 -2.92 -9.97 -3.80
N GLY A 28 -2.60 -10.02 -2.51
CA GLY A 28 -1.48 -10.78 -1.97
C GLY A 28 -0.09 -10.16 -2.23
N GLU A 29 -0.02 -9.07 -3.01
CA GLU A 29 1.23 -8.34 -3.29
C GLU A 29 1.62 -7.39 -2.15
N ASP A 30 2.86 -6.89 -2.19
CA ASP A 30 3.34 -5.87 -1.26
C ASP A 30 2.49 -4.59 -1.28
N TRP A 31 1.90 -4.24 -0.14
CA TRP A 31 1.15 -3.01 0.02
C TRP A 31 2.09 -1.79 0.11
N PRO A 32 1.86 -0.69 -0.63
CA PRO A 32 0.70 -0.42 -1.46
C PRO A 32 0.83 -1.08 -2.84
N CYS A 33 -0.17 -1.88 -3.23
CA CYS A 33 -0.25 -2.49 -4.56
C CYS A 33 -0.60 -1.44 -5.63
N ALA A 34 -0.33 -1.72 -6.90
CA ALA A 34 -0.58 -0.77 -8.01
C ALA A 34 -2.02 -0.22 -8.02
N THR A 35 -3.02 -1.06 -7.76
CA THR A 35 -4.43 -0.65 -7.69
C THR A 35 -4.69 0.33 -6.53
N LYS A 36 -4.19 0.04 -5.31
CA LYS A 36 -4.36 0.95 -4.17
C LYS A 36 -3.62 2.26 -4.40
N ARG A 37 -2.44 2.25 -5.03
CA ARG A 37 -1.70 3.46 -5.41
C ARG A 37 -2.54 4.37 -6.30
N SER A 38 -3.15 3.82 -7.36
CA SER A 38 -4.02 4.57 -8.27
C SER A 38 -5.29 5.09 -7.60
N ARG A 39 -5.88 4.32 -6.66
CA ARG A 39 -7.05 4.78 -5.88
C ARG A 39 -6.68 5.91 -4.94
N LEU A 40 -5.60 5.75 -4.17
CA LEU A 40 -5.10 6.78 -3.27
C LEU A 40 -4.81 8.10 -4.00
N LEU A 41 -4.25 8.04 -5.22
CA LEU A 41 -4.04 9.24 -6.04
C LEU A 41 -5.35 9.91 -6.44
N GLN A 42 -6.38 9.14 -6.80
CA GLN A 42 -7.71 9.65 -7.15
C GLN A 42 -8.46 10.20 -5.93
N GLU A 43 -8.37 9.51 -4.79
CA GLU A 43 -9.10 9.86 -3.56
C GLU A 43 -8.50 11.09 -2.87
N TYR A 44 -7.18 11.16 -2.76
CA TYR A 44 -6.53 12.27 -2.06
C TYR A 44 -6.36 13.50 -2.95
N GLY A 45 -6.11 13.33 -4.26
CA GLY A 45 -5.91 14.40 -5.23
C GLY A 45 -4.66 15.28 -5.01
N ASP A 46 -4.26 15.49 -3.75
CA ASP A 46 -3.09 16.23 -3.32
C ASP A 46 -1.99 15.29 -2.78
N ARG A 47 -0.77 15.56 -3.23
CA ARG A 47 0.41 14.80 -2.84
C ARG A 47 0.78 14.99 -1.37
N ALA A 48 0.62 16.19 -0.81
CA ALA A 48 1.02 16.45 0.56
C ALA A 48 0.16 15.63 1.52
N THR A 49 -1.17 15.68 1.36
CA THR A 49 -2.10 14.87 2.17
C THR A 49 -1.82 13.37 2.01
N LEU A 50 -1.61 12.91 0.77
CA LEU A 50 -1.28 11.51 0.51
C LEU A 50 0.06 11.09 1.16
N SER A 51 1.07 11.95 1.11
CA SER A 51 2.38 11.67 1.72
C SER A 51 2.33 11.61 3.24
N VAL A 52 1.47 12.41 3.89
CA VAL A 52 1.24 12.35 5.34
C VAL A 52 0.57 11.04 5.72
N TYR A 53 -0.47 10.64 5.00
CA TYR A 53 -1.14 9.35 5.20
C TYR A 53 -0.16 8.17 5.04
N LEU A 54 0.58 8.14 3.93
CA LEU A 54 1.57 7.10 3.66
C LEU A 54 2.76 7.13 4.64
N GLY A 55 3.12 8.30 5.16
CA GLY A 55 4.15 8.44 6.20
C GLY A 55 3.73 7.78 7.52
N SER A 56 2.47 7.93 7.91
CA SER A 56 1.92 7.22 9.08
C SER A 56 1.93 5.71 8.88
N CYS A 57 1.52 5.24 7.69
CA CYS A 57 1.58 3.83 7.34
C CYS A 57 3.02 3.30 7.32
N LEU A 58 3.97 4.06 6.77
CA LEU A 58 5.39 3.73 6.75
C LEU A 58 5.98 3.56 8.15
N ALA A 59 5.62 4.44 9.09
CA ALA A 59 6.09 4.35 10.46
C ALA A 59 5.62 3.05 11.13
N ALA A 60 4.33 2.71 10.98
CA ALA A 60 3.79 1.44 11.46
C ALA A 60 4.46 0.23 10.76
N ALA A 61 4.66 0.30 9.45
CA ALA A 61 5.33 -0.74 8.68
C ALA A 61 6.78 -0.95 9.06
N SER A 62 7.48 0.12 9.47
CA SER A 62 8.87 0.04 9.91
C SER A 62 8.99 -0.67 11.26
N GLU A 63 7.96 -0.56 12.12
CA GLU A 63 7.92 -1.29 13.38
C GLU A 63 7.62 -2.78 13.19
N ASP A 64 6.70 -3.13 12.29
CA ASP A 64 6.35 -4.53 11.97
C ASP A 64 7.44 -5.23 11.15
N LEU A 65 7.99 -4.55 10.13
CA LEU A 65 9.00 -5.05 9.21
C LEU A 65 10.42 -4.59 9.59
N ARG A 66 10.80 -4.77 10.86
CA ARG A 66 12.10 -4.34 11.39
C ARG A 66 13.31 -4.93 10.66
N SER A 67 13.15 -6.06 9.97
CA SER A 67 14.19 -6.70 9.15
C SER A 67 14.38 -6.04 7.77
N VAL A 68 13.42 -5.25 7.30
CA VAL A 68 13.47 -4.57 6.01
C VAL A 68 14.13 -3.21 6.19
N SER A 69 14.94 -2.79 5.20
CA SER A 69 15.60 -1.50 5.26
C SER A 69 14.58 -0.36 5.18
N VAL A 70 14.78 0.69 5.99
CA VAL A 70 13.93 1.89 5.99
C VAL A 70 13.89 2.54 4.60
N THR A 71 15.01 2.51 3.86
CA THR A 71 15.09 3.02 2.49
C THR A 71 14.20 2.23 1.54
N SER A 72 14.17 0.90 1.64
CA SER A 72 13.28 0.05 0.83
C SER A 72 11.81 0.33 1.15
N LEU A 73 11.46 0.52 2.42
CA LEU A 73 10.09 0.88 2.81
C LEU A 73 9.73 2.29 2.32
N GLN A 74 10.63 3.27 2.42
CA GLN A 74 10.41 4.62 1.89
C GLN A 74 10.19 4.61 0.37
N ASP A 75 11.00 3.88 -0.39
CA ASP A 75 10.82 3.77 -1.84
C ASP A 75 9.47 3.12 -2.20
N ARG A 76 9.11 2.06 -1.48
CA ARG A 76 7.83 1.35 -1.67
C ARG A 76 6.61 2.20 -1.34
N PHE A 77 6.63 2.98 -0.27
CA PHE A 77 5.48 3.78 0.17
C PHE A 77 5.44 5.16 -0.53
N ILE A 78 6.59 5.83 -0.68
CA ILE A 78 6.69 7.23 -1.11
C ILE A 78 7.36 7.38 -2.48
N GLY A 79 8.22 6.45 -2.89
CA GLY A 79 9.07 6.56 -4.09
C GLY A 79 8.30 6.68 -5.42
N TRP A 80 7.09 6.14 -5.48
CA TRP A 80 6.21 6.21 -6.65
C TRP A 80 5.32 7.47 -6.70
N LEU A 81 5.28 8.28 -5.64
CA LEU A 81 4.43 9.47 -5.63
C LEU A 81 4.85 10.44 -6.74
N PRO A 82 3.90 10.92 -7.58
CA PRO A 82 4.22 11.82 -8.66
C PRO A 82 4.88 13.06 -8.08
N ARG A 83 6.03 13.46 -8.63
CA ARG A 83 6.65 14.73 -8.27
C ARG A 83 5.72 15.81 -8.84
N GLY A 84 5.09 16.58 -7.96
CA GLY A 84 4.22 17.69 -8.37
C GLY A 84 4.95 18.61 -9.36
N PRO A 85 4.22 19.39 -10.16
CA PRO A 85 4.84 20.32 -11.08
C PRO A 85 5.80 21.21 -10.29
N ARG A 86 7.09 21.01 -10.52
CA ARG A 86 8.12 21.94 -10.11
C ARG A 86 7.87 23.16 -10.99
N ASN A 87 7.05 24.08 -10.47
CA ASN A 87 6.74 25.31 -11.18
C ASN A 87 8.08 26.03 -11.39
N ALA A 88 8.53 26.05 -12.64
CA ALA A 88 9.76 26.68 -13.11
C ALA A 88 9.40 27.99 -13.78
#